data_AF-A0A0X8UY73-F1
#
_entry.id   AF-A0A0X8UY73-F1
#
_cell.length_a   1.000
_cell.length_b   1.000
_cell.length_c   1.000
_cell.angle_alpha   90.00
_cell.angle_beta   90.00
_cell.angle_gamma   90.00
#
_symmetry.space_group_name_H-M   'P 1'
#
loop_
_entity.id
_entity.type
_entity.pdbx_description
1 polymer ?
#
loop_
_entity_poly.entity_id
_entity_poly.type
_entity_poly.pdbx_seq_one_letter_code
_entity_poly.pdbx_strand_id
1 'polypeptide(L)'
;MSRKDIVVIPHGASERIIVNAMKNALRMPIYLFDPFKGKRDIAIGNIAEVMEAYGFSDEKALHKVLPDLKYASKGSVRMNDLVIFPILDVDSYKKEKKSYVTGNLFRDSPFRDRIHPIVNDTDLDTVLISLGYPISTAGANKTATYHSVFDPMMAQEYIQLSKDIKTIPEQSNLDVFIDYCLSQKPEYQGKILPPF
;
A
#
# COMPACT_ATOMS: atom_id res chain seq x y z
N MET A 1 -11.72 18.97 3.98
CA MET A 1 -11.02 18.17 2.95
C MET A 1 -12.02 17.20 2.33
N SER A 2 -12.01 17.04 1.00
CA SER A 2 -12.76 15.93 0.39
C SER A 2 -12.16 14.61 0.88
N ARG A 3 -13.02 13.59 1.03
CA ARG A 3 -12.61 12.26 1.43
C ARG A 3 -11.71 11.68 0.32
N LYS A 4 -10.47 11.31 0.67
CA LYS A 4 -9.61 10.50 -0.21
C LYS A 4 -10.00 9.03 -0.08
N ASP A 5 -10.11 8.36 -1.22
CA ASP A 5 -10.33 6.92 -1.27
C ASP A 5 -8.99 6.23 -1.55
N ILE A 6 -8.54 5.41 -0.59
CA ILE A 6 -7.22 4.79 -0.61
C ILE A 6 -7.39 3.31 -0.92
N VAL A 7 -6.87 2.86 -2.05
CA VAL A 7 -6.83 1.44 -2.42
C VAL A 7 -5.41 0.93 -2.25
N VAL A 8 -5.25 -0.21 -1.57
CA VAL A 8 -3.95 -0.84 -1.38
C VAL A 8 -3.98 -2.23 -2.02
N ILE A 9 -2.96 -2.54 -2.82
CA ILE A 9 -2.76 -3.85 -3.44
C ILE A 9 -1.54 -4.50 -2.76
N PRO A 10 -1.74 -5.35 -1.74
CA PRO A 10 -0.66 -5.97 -1.00
C PRO A 10 0.01 -7.10 -1.81
N HIS A 11 1.31 -7.31 -1.60
CA HIS A 11 2.03 -8.48 -2.09
C HIS A 11 1.40 -9.77 -1.55
N GLY A 12 1.32 -9.88 -0.22
CA GLY A 12 0.81 -11.05 0.46
C GLY A 12 0.28 -10.74 1.85
N ALA A 13 0.41 -11.71 2.76
CA ALA A 13 -0.17 -11.64 4.10
C ALA A 13 0.45 -10.55 4.99
N SER A 14 1.77 -10.32 4.89
CA SER A 14 2.49 -9.35 5.73
C SER A 14 1.98 -7.93 5.52
N GLU A 15 1.89 -7.48 4.26
CA GLU A 15 1.42 -6.14 3.90
C GLU A 15 -0.05 -5.99 4.28
N ARG A 16 -0.86 -7.04 4.10
CA ARG A 16 -2.26 -7.06 4.52
C ARG A 16 -2.43 -6.79 6.02
N ILE A 17 -1.55 -7.35 6.86
CA ILE A 17 -1.61 -7.14 8.31
C ILE A 17 -1.28 -5.69 8.64
N ILE A 18 -0.17 -5.15 8.12
CA ILE A 18 0.23 -3.76 8.37
C ILE A 18 -0.86 -2.78 7.94
N VAL A 19 -1.43 -2.97 6.75
CA VAL A 19 -2.45 -2.08 6.20
C VAL A 19 -3.75 -2.14 7.02
N ASN A 20 -4.16 -3.32 7.47
CA ASN A 20 -5.33 -3.46 8.34
C ASN A 20 -5.10 -2.85 9.73
N ALA A 21 -3.93 -3.09 10.33
CA ALA A 21 -3.57 -2.49 11.60
C ALA A 21 -3.57 -0.95 11.50
N MET A 22 -2.99 -0.40 10.42
CA MET A 22 -2.96 1.05 10.18
C MET A 22 -4.35 1.62 9.91
N LYS A 23 -5.18 0.91 9.14
CA LYS A 23 -6.59 1.24 8.93
C LYS A 23 -7.33 1.39 10.26
N ASN A 24 -7.10 0.47 11.20
CA ASN A 24 -7.72 0.48 12.52
C ASN A 24 -7.16 1.61 13.40
N ALA A 25 -5.84 1.75 13.46
CA ALA A 25 -5.15 2.79 14.23
C ALA A 25 -5.56 4.20 13.81
N LEU A 26 -5.67 4.44 12.50
CA LEU A 26 -6.05 5.74 11.94
C LEU A 26 -7.56 5.92 11.81
N ARG A 27 -8.37 4.85 11.92
CA ARG A 27 -9.82 4.88 11.66
C ARG A 27 -10.10 5.54 10.30
N MET A 28 -9.48 5.01 9.25
CA MET A 28 -9.58 5.54 7.88
C MET A 28 -10.19 4.51 6.92
N PRO A 29 -10.93 4.95 5.88
CA PRO A 29 -11.39 4.04 4.85
C PRO A 29 -10.23 3.69 3.89
N ILE A 30 -9.45 2.68 4.27
CA ILE A 30 -8.46 2.03 3.40
C ILE A 30 -9.08 0.74 2.86
N TYR A 31 -9.08 0.60 1.54
CA TYR A 31 -9.61 -0.55 0.80
C TYR A 31 -8.47 -1.48 0.42
N LEU A 32 -8.46 -2.67 1.01
CA LEU A 32 -7.56 -3.74 0.59
C LEU A 32 -8.12 -4.44 -0.64
N PHE A 33 -7.36 -4.41 -1.73
CA PHE A 33 -7.66 -5.14 -2.94
C PHE A 33 -6.79 -6.39 -3.02
N ASP A 34 -7.40 -7.53 -2.67
CA ASP A 34 -6.77 -8.86 -2.76
C ASP A 34 -7.77 -9.82 -3.43
N PRO A 35 -7.73 -9.96 -4.77
CA PRO A 35 -8.64 -10.83 -5.50
C PRO A 35 -8.42 -12.31 -5.18
N PHE A 36 -7.27 -12.68 -4.63
CA PHE A 36 -6.91 -14.06 -4.31
C PHE A 36 -7.24 -14.43 -2.86
N LYS A 37 -7.66 -13.47 -2.03
CA LYS A 37 -7.97 -13.65 -0.62
C LYS A 37 -6.80 -14.29 0.15
N GLY A 38 -5.57 -13.98 -0.25
CA GLY A 38 -4.32 -14.49 0.35
C GLY A 38 -3.95 -15.91 -0.06
N LYS A 39 -4.59 -16.46 -1.11
CA LYS A 39 -4.24 -17.79 -1.65
C LYS A 39 -3.05 -17.75 -2.60
N ARG A 40 -2.72 -16.57 -3.13
CA ARG A 40 -1.63 -16.32 -4.07
C ARG A 40 -1.12 -14.91 -3.85
N ASP A 41 0.19 -14.73 -3.99
CA ASP A 41 0.81 -13.43 -3.91
C ASP A 41 0.69 -12.66 -5.23
N ILE A 42 0.66 -11.35 -5.11
CA ILE A 42 0.76 -10.42 -6.23
C ILE A 42 2.20 -9.93 -6.27
N ALA A 43 2.89 -10.10 -7.39
CA ALA A 43 4.28 -9.72 -7.52
C ALA A 43 4.47 -8.68 -8.63
N ILE A 44 5.65 -8.05 -8.67
CA ILE A 44 5.98 -7.06 -9.71
C ILE A 44 5.77 -7.64 -11.11
N GLY A 45 6.08 -8.92 -11.32
CA GLY A 45 5.93 -9.58 -12.62
C GLY A 45 4.49 -9.79 -13.10
N ASN A 46 3.48 -9.76 -12.22
CA ASN A 46 2.08 -10.04 -12.60
C ASN A 46 1.09 -8.94 -12.20
N ILE A 47 1.49 -7.92 -11.44
CA ILE A 47 0.59 -6.88 -10.92
C ILE A 47 -0.23 -6.19 -12.03
N ALA A 48 0.37 -5.89 -13.18
CA ALA A 48 -0.33 -5.23 -14.29
C ALA A 48 -1.49 -6.10 -14.83
N GLU A 49 -1.21 -7.39 -15.07
CA GLU A 49 -2.21 -8.38 -15.51
C GLU A 49 -3.30 -8.59 -14.47
N VAL A 50 -2.92 -8.65 -13.18
CA VAL A 50 -3.88 -8.76 -12.07
C VAL A 50 -4.78 -7.54 -12.01
N MET A 51 -4.23 -6.34 -12.13
CA MET A 51 -5.03 -5.11 -12.13
C MET A 51 -6.04 -5.11 -13.29
N GLU A 52 -5.59 -5.40 -14.50
CA GLU A 52 -6.46 -5.47 -15.68
C GLU A 52 -7.57 -6.52 -15.53
N ALA A 53 -7.21 -7.75 -15.14
CA ALA A 53 -8.15 -8.86 -15.03
C ALA A 53 -9.22 -8.66 -13.93
N TYR A 54 -8.91 -7.88 -12.89
CA TYR A 54 -9.74 -7.77 -11.69
C TYR A 54 -10.32 -6.36 -11.46
N GLY A 55 -10.53 -5.60 -12.55
CA GLY A 55 -11.41 -4.42 -12.54
C GLY A 55 -10.70 -3.08 -12.66
N PHE A 56 -9.39 -3.03 -12.89
CA PHE A 56 -8.68 -1.76 -13.15
C PHE A 56 -8.61 -1.39 -14.64
N SER A 57 -9.51 -1.93 -15.46
CA SER A 57 -9.62 -1.56 -16.89
C SER A 57 -10.24 -0.18 -17.11
N ASP A 58 -11.11 0.28 -16.20
CA ASP A 58 -11.71 1.60 -16.18
C ASP A 58 -12.39 1.89 -14.83
N GLU A 59 -12.85 3.12 -14.62
CA GLU A 59 -13.47 3.58 -13.38
C GLU A 59 -14.79 2.83 -13.04
N LYS A 60 -15.59 2.45 -14.05
CA LYS A 60 -16.85 1.74 -13.82
C LYS A 60 -16.56 0.29 -13.41
N ALA A 61 -15.59 -0.34 -14.06
CA ALA A 61 -15.13 -1.68 -13.70
C ALA A 61 -14.60 -1.69 -12.26
N LEU A 62 -13.80 -0.69 -11.89
CA LEU A 62 -13.26 -0.58 -10.54
C LEU A 62 -14.36 -0.38 -9.51
N HIS A 63 -15.32 0.51 -9.78
CA HIS A 63 -16.47 0.73 -8.90
C HIS A 63 -17.35 -0.52 -8.73
N LYS A 64 -17.43 -1.42 -9.73
CA LYS A 64 -18.17 -2.69 -9.56
C LYS A 64 -17.50 -3.59 -8.53
N VAL A 65 -16.18 -3.58 -8.47
CA VAL A 65 -15.40 -4.41 -7.53
C VAL A 65 -15.28 -3.74 -6.16
N LEU A 66 -15.20 -2.41 -6.12
CA LEU A 66 -15.12 -1.59 -4.92
C LEU A 66 -16.22 -0.52 -4.92
N PRO A 67 -17.48 -0.89 -4.60
CA PRO A 67 -18.65 -0.01 -4.72
C PRO A 67 -18.70 1.15 -3.72
N ASP A 68 -17.84 1.13 -2.70
CA ASP A 68 -17.76 2.20 -1.71
C ASP A 68 -16.93 3.40 -2.17
N LEU A 69 -16.15 3.24 -3.26
CA LEU A 69 -15.40 4.33 -3.89
C LEU A 69 -16.34 5.41 -4.42
N LYS A 70 -15.92 6.67 -4.31
CA LYS A 70 -16.74 7.82 -4.70
C LYS A 70 -16.27 8.40 -6.03
N TYR A 71 -17.24 8.59 -6.93
CA TYR A 71 -17.04 9.47 -8.08
C TYR A 71 -16.92 10.93 -7.61
N ALA A 72 -16.22 11.74 -8.40
CA ALA A 72 -15.92 13.13 -8.11
C ALA A 72 -17.18 14.00 -7.95
N SER A 73 -18.27 13.65 -8.64
CA SER A 73 -19.55 14.35 -8.56
C SER A 73 -20.71 13.47 -9.02
N LYS A 74 -21.93 13.87 -8.69
CA LYS A 74 -23.15 13.20 -9.14
C LYS A 74 -23.21 13.21 -10.68
N GLY A 75 -23.28 12.03 -11.29
CA GLY A 75 -23.29 11.86 -12.75
C GLY A 75 -21.91 11.76 -13.41
N SER A 76 -20.82 11.95 -12.65
CA SER A 76 -19.47 11.64 -13.11
C SER A 76 -19.16 10.16 -12.92
N VAL A 77 -18.29 9.63 -13.78
CA VAL A 77 -17.68 8.30 -13.62
C VAL A 77 -16.23 8.38 -13.18
N ARG A 78 -15.68 9.59 -12.98
CA ARG A 78 -14.27 9.80 -12.66
C ARG A 78 -14.05 9.84 -11.15
N MET A 79 -13.03 9.16 -10.63
CA MET A 79 -12.68 9.15 -9.21
C MET A 79 -11.43 10.01 -8.93
N ASN A 80 -11.55 11.34 -8.98
CA ASN A 80 -10.39 12.25 -8.82
C ASN A 80 -9.66 12.14 -7.47
N ASP A 81 -10.35 11.66 -6.43
CA ASP A 81 -9.80 11.53 -5.08
C ASP A 81 -9.30 10.11 -4.76
N LEU A 82 -9.24 9.24 -5.77
CA LEU A 82 -8.69 7.89 -5.67
C LEU A 82 -7.15 7.93 -5.68
N VAL A 83 -6.55 7.19 -4.76
CA VAL A 83 -5.11 6.92 -4.71
C VAL A 83 -4.89 5.43 -4.51
N ILE A 84 -3.99 4.84 -5.29
CA ILE A 84 -3.72 3.41 -5.32
C ILE A 84 -2.27 3.16 -4.92
N PHE A 85 -2.05 2.30 -3.92
CA PHE A 85 -0.73 1.89 -3.46
C PHE A 85 -0.55 0.39 -3.63
N PRO A 86 0.06 -0.08 -4.74
CA PRO A 86 0.61 -1.41 -4.78
C PRO A 86 1.82 -1.46 -3.83
N ILE A 87 1.84 -2.40 -2.88
CA ILE A 87 2.93 -2.59 -1.91
C ILE A 87 3.52 -3.97 -2.18
N LEU A 88 4.63 -4.00 -2.90
CA LEU A 88 5.18 -5.22 -3.49
C LEU A 88 6.63 -5.47 -3.07
N ASP A 89 6.95 -6.74 -2.84
CA ASP A 89 8.32 -7.19 -2.63
C ASP A 89 9.06 -7.31 -3.96
N VAL A 90 10.37 -7.04 -3.95
CA VAL A 90 11.21 -7.19 -5.15
C VAL A 90 11.46 -8.66 -5.43
N ASP A 91 11.76 -9.47 -4.42
CA ASP A 91 12.11 -10.88 -4.53
C ASP A 91 13.05 -11.17 -5.72
N SER A 92 12.52 -11.89 -6.71
CA SER A 92 13.19 -12.34 -7.93
C SER A 92 13.09 -11.33 -9.09
N TYR A 93 12.36 -10.22 -8.92
CA TYR A 93 12.02 -9.21 -9.94
C TYR A 93 12.94 -7.98 -9.91
N LYS A 94 14.25 -8.22 -9.69
CA LYS A 94 15.26 -7.16 -9.59
C LYS A 94 15.38 -6.33 -10.88
N LYS A 95 15.08 -6.91 -12.05
CA LYS A 95 15.16 -6.22 -13.35
C LYS A 95 13.98 -5.27 -13.55
N GLU A 96 12.81 -5.64 -13.03
CA GLU A 96 11.56 -4.93 -13.16
C GLU A 96 11.40 -3.84 -12.10
N LYS A 97 12.12 -3.94 -10.96
CA LYS A 97 12.14 -2.96 -9.85
C LYS A 97 12.14 -1.52 -10.35
N LYS A 98 13.04 -1.18 -11.28
CA LYS A 98 13.14 0.20 -11.79
C LYS A 98 11.85 0.64 -12.50
N SER A 99 11.32 -0.19 -13.40
CA SER A 99 10.09 0.13 -14.14
C SER A 99 8.88 0.22 -13.22
N TYR A 100 8.84 -0.61 -12.18
CA TYR A 100 7.81 -0.59 -11.15
C TYR A 100 7.85 0.71 -10.34
N VAL A 101 8.99 1.04 -9.71
CA VAL A 101 9.14 2.23 -8.85
C VAL A 101 8.92 3.53 -9.62
N THR A 102 9.32 3.61 -10.88
CA THR A 102 9.05 4.81 -11.70
C THR A 102 7.62 4.87 -12.24
N GLY A 103 6.76 3.89 -11.93
CA GLY A 103 5.39 3.78 -12.44
C GLY A 103 5.29 3.45 -13.94
N ASN A 104 6.42 3.16 -14.61
CA ASN A 104 6.45 2.87 -16.04
C ASN A 104 5.80 1.50 -16.35
N LEU A 105 5.81 0.58 -15.39
CA LEU A 105 5.07 -0.68 -15.47
C LEU A 105 3.56 -0.46 -15.69
N PHE A 106 3.02 0.66 -15.20
CA PHE A 106 1.60 1.00 -15.28
C PHE A 106 1.29 2.02 -16.37
N ARG A 107 2.19 2.23 -17.33
CA ARG A 107 2.07 3.30 -18.33
C ARG A 107 0.76 3.25 -19.14
N ASP A 108 0.24 2.04 -19.35
CA ASP A 108 -0.95 1.77 -20.14
C ASP A 108 -2.23 1.69 -19.26
N SER A 109 -2.09 1.83 -17.94
CA SER A 109 -3.22 1.84 -17.01
C SER A 109 -4.00 3.15 -17.08
N PRO A 110 -5.34 3.12 -17.06
CA PRO A 110 -6.17 4.34 -16.95
C PRO A 110 -6.01 5.04 -15.59
N PHE A 111 -5.38 4.40 -14.62
CA PHE A 111 -5.12 4.94 -13.28
C PHE A 111 -3.66 5.33 -13.06
N ARG A 112 -2.84 5.39 -14.12
CA ARG A 112 -1.39 5.66 -14.03
C ARG A 112 -1.05 6.86 -13.15
N ASP A 113 -1.83 7.93 -13.22
CA ASP A 113 -1.63 9.18 -12.46
C ASP A 113 -2.01 9.07 -10.97
N ARG A 114 -2.62 7.96 -10.56
CA ARG A 114 -3.10 7.70 -9.19
C ARG A 114 -2.42 6.50 -8.54
N ILE A 115 -1.54 5.82 -9.27
CA ILE A 115 -0.77 4.67 -8.77
C ILE A 115 0.56 5.18 -8.20
N HIS A 116 0.80 4.88 -6.93
CA HIS A 116 2.02 5.19 -6.21
C HIS A 116 2.68 3.88 -5.77
N PRO A 117 3.62 3.34 -6.57
CA PRO A 117 4.27 2.06 -6.30
C PRO A 117 5.11 2.11 -5.02
N ILE A 118 4.86 1.16 -4.13
CA ILE A 118 5.65 0.92 -2.92
C ILE A 118 6.42 -0.38 -3.08
N VAL A 119 7.69 -0.36 -2.74
CA VAL A 119 8.63 -1.46 -2.90
C VAL A 119 9.31 -1.80 -1.58
N ASN A 120 9.50 -3.10 -1.33
CA ASN A 120 10.43 -3.60 -0.31
C ASN A 120 11.53 -4.41 -1.01
N ASP A 121 12.77 -3.95 -0.90
CA ASP A 121 13.93 -4.59 -1.52
C ASP A 121 14.28 -5.88 -0.78
N THR A 122 14.45 -6.97 -1.54
CA THR A 122 14.29 -8.34 -1.05
C THR A 122 12.84 -8.61 -0.68
N ASP A 123 12.42 -8.33 0.55
CA ASP A 123 11.07 -8.55 1.07
C ASP A 123 10.79 -7.65 2.28
N LEU A 124 9.52 -7.56 2.68
CA LEU A 124 9.13 -6.73 3.84
C LEU A 124 9.74 -7.21 5.17
N ASP A 125 9.95 -8.52 5.35
CA ASP A 125 10.52 -9.05 6.59
C ASP A 125 11.94 -8.51 6.79
N THR A 126 12.74 -8.56 5.73
CA THR A 126 14.13 -8.10 5.71
C THR A 126 14.22 -6.61 6.03
N VAL A 127 13.31 -5.81 5.45
CA VAL A 127 13.21 -4.36 5.74
C VAL A 127 12.89 -4.11 7.22
N LEU A 128 11.92 -4.81 7.79
CA LEU A 128 11.52 -4.60 9.18
C LEU A 128 12.58 -5.08 10.17
N ILE A 129 13.23 -6.22 9.89
CA ILE A 129 14.32 -6.75 10.70
C ILE A 129 15.54 -5.80 10.67
N SER A 130 15.87 -5.20 9.52
CA SER A 130 16.99 -4.26 9.42
C SER A 130 16.75 -2.98 10.24
N LEU A 131 15.48 -2.62 10.46
CA LEU A 131 15.05 -1.54 11.37
C LEU A 131 14.91 -1.97 12.83
N GLY A 132 15.18 -3.24 13.17
CA GLY A 132 15.13 -3.76 14.53
C GLY A 132 13.73 -4.17 15.03
N TYR A 133 12.74 -4.30 14.15
CA TYR A 133 11.44 -4.83 14.54
C TYR A 133 11.51 -6.34 14.79
N PRO A 134 10.83 -6.87 15.82
CA PRO A 134 10.92 -8.28 16.21
C PRO A 134 10.02 -9.17 15.32
N ILE A 135 10.39 -9.29 14.04
CA ILE A 135 9.70 -10.11 13.05
C ILE A 135 10.39 -11.47 12.90
N SER A 136 9.59 -12.55 12.89
CA SER A 136 10.06 -13.90 12.58
C SER A 136 9.92 -14.19 11.09
N THR A 137 10.92 -14.85 10.50
CA THR A 137 10.85 -15.35 9.11
C THR A 137 10.28 -16.78 9.02
N ALA A 138 10.09 -17.46 10.15
CA ALA A 138 9.60 -18.82 10.19
C ALA A 138 8.06 -18.89 10.14
N GLY A 139 7.51 -19.27 8.97
CA GLY A 139 6.14 -19.79 8.77
C GLY A 139 5.06 -19.26 9.71
N ALA A 140 4.46 -20.14 10.53
CA ALA A 140 3.36 -19.78 11.43
C ALA A 140 3.72 -18.70 12.47
N ASN A 141 5.00 -18.62 12.87
CA ASN A 141 5.48 -17.60 13.80
C ASN A 141 5.57 -16.22 13.12
N LYS A 142 5.80 -16.17 11.79
CA LYS A 142 5.83 -14.91 11.03
C LYS A 142 4.54 -14.13 11.20
N THR A 143 3.41 -14.71 10.80
CA THR A 143 2.08 -14.08 10.91
C THR A 143 1.77 -13.61 12.33
N ALA A 144 2.10 -14.43 13.34
CA ALA A 144 1.89 -14.08 14.74
C ALA A 144 2.75 -12.88 15.19
N THR A 145 4.02 -12.81 14.78
CA THR A 145 4.90 -11.67 15.08
C THR A 145 4.41 -10.38 14.43
N TYR A 146 3.92 -10.42 13.19
CA TYR A 146 3.31 -9.26 12.54
C TYR A 146 2.12 -8.73 13.34
N HIS A 147 1.16 -9.58 13.69
CA HIS A 147 0.03 -9.17 14.52
C HIS A 147 0.48 -8.60 15.87
N SER A 148 1.43 -9.26 16.54
CA SER A 148 1.94 -8.80 17.85
C SER A 148 2.62 -7.44 17.79
N VAL A 149 3.28 -7.12 16.67
CA VAL A 149 3.97 -5.85 16.47
C VAL A 149 2.99 -4.75 16.03
N PHE A 150 2.16 -5.01 15.02
CA PHE A 150 1.40 -3.97 14.33
C PHE A 150 -0.01 -3.74 14.88
N ASP A 151 -0.72 -4.77 15.33
CA ASP A 151 -2.08 -4.59 15.88
C ASP A 151 -2.16 -3.63 17.08
N PRO A 152 -1.19 -3.58 18.01
CA PRO A 152 -1.21 -2.62 19.12
C PRO A 152 -0.68 -1.23 18.75
N MET A 153 -0.13 -1.03 17.54
CA MET A 153 0.41 0.27 17.15
C MET A 153 -0.70 1.32 17.08
N MET A 154 -0.40 2.50 17.61
CA MET A 154 -1.20 3.70 17.43
C MET A 154 -0.55 4.56 16.34
N ALA A 155 -1.20 5.68 16.01
CA ALA A 155 -0.70 6.57 14.97
C ALA A 155 0.73 7.09 15.22
N GLN A 156 1.14 7.24 16.48
CA GLN A 156 2.47 7.75 16.84
C GLN A 156 3.58 6.74 16.51
N GLU A 157 3.31 5.44 16.67
CA GLU A 157 4.20 4.36 16.27
C GLU A 157 4.33 4.30 14.75
N TYR A 158 3.26 4.57 14.00
CA TYR A 158 3.35 4.70 12.53
C TYR A 158 4.16 5.93 12.10
N ILE A 159 4.10 7.05 12.83
CA ILE A 159 4.99 8.19 12.60
C ILE A 159 6.45 7.77 12.79
N GLN A 160 6.75 6.97 13.81
CA GLN A 160 8.10 6.47 14.05
C GLN A 160 8.54 5.49 12.96
N LEU A 161 7.69 4.53 12.58
CA LEU A 161 7.95 3.61 11.48
C LEU A 161 8.27 4.34 10.17
N SER A 162 7.51 5.39 9.83
CA SER A 162 7.81 6.25 8.67
C SER A 162 9.20 6.88 8.76
N LYS A 163 9.59 7.40 9.94
CA LYS A 163 10.92 7.97 10.15
C LYS A 163 12.02 6.92 10.00
N ASP A 164 11.80 5.72 10.54
CA ASP A 164 12.76 4.63 10.50
C ASP A 164 12.96 4.16 9.05
N ILE A 165 11.88 3.98 8.28
CA ILE A 165 11.95 3.61 6.85
C ILE A 165 12.71 4.67 6.04
N LYS A 166 12.51 5.96 6.31
CA LYS A 166 13.27 7.04 5.65
C LYS A 166 14.78 7.00 5.89
N THR A 167 15.26 6.23 6.88
CA THR A 167 16.69 6.03 7.10
C THR A 167 17.31 4.99 6.16
N ILE A 168 16.48 4.20 5.47
CA ILE A 168 16.88 3.14 4.53
C ILE A 168 16.16 3.25 3.16
N PRO A 169 16.19 4.42 2.50
CA PRO A 169 15.40 4.69 1.29
C PRO A 169 15.75 3.78 0.09
N GLU A 170 16.91 3.13 0.12
CA GLU A 170 17.31 2.13 -0.86
C GLU A 170 16.59 0.78 -0.70
N GLN A 171 16.15 0.48 0.53
CA GLN A 171 15.47 -0.76 0.89
C GLN A 171 13.95 -0.65 0.79
N SER A 172 13.34 0.47 1.17
CA SER A 172 11.89 0.63 1.05
C SER A 172 11.48 2.09 0.95
N ASN A 173 10.36 2.33 0.26
CA ASN A 173 9.67 3.61 0.24
C ASN A 173 8.27 3.52 0.89
N LEU A 174 8.04 2.54 1.78
CA LEU A 174 6.77 2.35 2.49
C LEU A 174 6.37 3.56 3.35
N ASP A 175 7.32 4.43 3.70
CA ASP A 175 7.06 5.72 4.33
C ASP A 175 6.13 6.61 3.51
N VAL A 176 6.17 6.54 2.17
CA VAL A 176 5.28 7.30 1.28
C VAL A 176 3.81 6.96 1.54
N PHE A 177 3.49 5.67 1.68
CA PHE A 177 2.13 5.25 2.01
C PHE A 177 1.72 5.69 3.42
N ILE A 178 2.60 5.48 4.40
CA ILE A 178 2.35 5.83 5.80
C ILE A 178 2.10 7.34 5.94
N ASP A 179 2.97 8.16 5.37
CA ASP A 179 2.88 9.62 5.39
C ASP A 179 1.62 10.11 4.69
N TYR A 180 1.30 9.54 3.53
CA TYR A 180 0.09 9.88 2.82
C TYR A 180 -1.14 9.63 3.70
N CYS A 181 -1.26 8.44 4.31
CA CYS A 181 -2.36 8.10 5.19
C CYS A 181 -2.46 9.05 6.40
N LEU A 182 -1.35 9.31 7.08
CA LEU A 182 -1.35 10.19 8.24
C LEU A 182 -1.69 11.64 7.87
N SER A 183 -1.24 12.13 6.71
CA SER A 183 -1.53 13.50 6.24
C SER A 183 -3.02 13.77 5.98
N GLN A 184 -3.82 12.72 5.79
CA GLN A 184 -5.29 12.84 5.65
C GLN A 184 -6.00 13.17 6.97
N LYS A 185 -5.29 13.13 8.10
CA LYS A 185 -5.85 13.43 9.42
C LYS A 185 -5.39 14.81 9.88
N PRO A 186 -6.32 15.71 10.23
CA PRO A 186 -5.99 17.04 10.75
C PRO A 186 -5.00 17.01 11.93
N GLU A 187 -5.10 16.00 12.80
CA GLU A 187 -4.26 15.81 14.00
C GLU A 187 -2.76 15.63 13.69
N TYR A 188 -2.42 15.19 12.48
CA TYR A 188 -1.04 14.95 12.05
C TYR A 188 -0.56 15.94 10.98
N GLN A 189 -1.42 16.86 10.54
CA GLN A 189 -1.04 17.94 9.64
C GLN A 189 -0.01 18.84 10.34
N GLY A 190 1.17 18.99 9.72
CA GLY A 190 2.31 19.73 10.28
C GLY A 190 3.32 18.88 11.06
N LYS A 191 3.01 17.62 11.38
CA LYS A 191 4.00 16.64 11.88
C LYS A 191 4.65 15.82 10.77
N ILE A 192 4.02 15.85 9.60
CA ILE A 192 4.35 15.01 8.43
C ILE A 192 4.19 15.88 7.19
N LEU A 193 5.12 15.74 6.26
CA LEU A 193 5.03 16.36 4.94
C LEU A 193 4.27 15.41 4.01
N PRO A 194 3.18 15.84 3.35
CA PRO A 194 2.55 15.03 2.33
C PRO A 194 3.55 14.66 1.24
N PRO A 195 3.58 13.39 0.79
CA PRO A 195 4.55 12.96 -0.21
C PRO A 195 4.28 13.50 -1.62
N PHE A 196 3.07 14.04 -1.86
CA PHE A 196 2.63 14.65 -3.12
C PHE A 196 1.41 15.55 -2.90
#